data_AF-A0A2H0FUW6-F1
#
_entry.id   AF-A0A2H0FUW6-F1
#
_cell.length_a   1.000
_cell.length_b   1.000
_cell.length_c   1.000
_cell.angle_alpha   90.00
_cell.angle_beta   90.00
_cell.angle_gamma   90.00
#
_symmetry.space_group_name_H-M   'P 1'
#
loop_
_entity.id
_entity.type
_entity.pdbx_description
1 polymer ?
#
loop_
_entity_poly.entity_id
_entity_poly.type
_entity_poly.pdbx_seq_one_letter_code
_entity_poly.pdbx_strand_id
1 'polypeptide(L)' 'MPSVRVKENEPFDVALRRFKRAVEKTGLLTELRAREFYEKPTAERKRKMAAAVKRHFKRLRGQTLPPKLY' A
#
# COMPACT_ATOMS: atom_id res chain seq x y z
N MET A 1 12.04 -1.23 9.87
CA MET A 1 11.42 0.11 10.02
C MET A 1 11.83 0.96 8.84
N PRO A 2 10.93 1.73 8.19
CA PRO A 2 11.28 2.55 7.04
C PRO A 2 12.17 3.72 7.47
N SER A 3 13.31 3.89 6.79
CA SER A 3 14.23 5.02 6.98
C SER A 3 14.37 5.81 5.67
N VAL A 4 14.18 7.13 5.71
CA VAL A 4 14.38 8.02 4.56
C VAL A 4 15.48 9.00 4.90
N ARG A 5 16.57 9.00 4.11
CA ARG A 5 17.64 10.01 4.22
C ARG A 5 17.25 11.23 3.40
N VAL A 6 17.24 12.40 4.03
CA VAL A 6 16.97 13.68 3.37
C VAL A 6 18.24 14.16 2.68
N LYS A 7 18.17 14.55 1.41
CA LYS A 7 19.28 15.18 0.69
C LYS A 7 19.20 16.70 0.83
N GLU A 8 20.34 17.39 0.78
CA GLU A 8 20.45 18.85 1.01
C GLU A 8 19.63 19.71 0.03
N ASN A 9 19.39 19.24 -1.19
CA ASN A 9 18.62 19.97 -2.23
C ASN A 9 17.13 19.56 -2.31
N GLU A 10 16.58 18.89 -1.31
CA GLU A 10 15.19 18.44 -1.33
C GLU A 10 14.30 19.26 -0.39
N PRO A 11 13.17 19.81 -0.87
CA PRO A 11 12.18 20.42 0.01
C PRO A 11 11.67 19.40 1.04
N PHE A 12 11.55 19.82 2.30
CA PHE A 12 11.13 18.98 3.42
C PHE A 12 9.84 18.19 3.16
N ASP A 13 8.85 18.83 2.53
CA ASP A 13 7.56 18.21 2.20
C ASP A 13 7.69 16.99 1.27
N VAL A 14 8.69 16.99 0.38
CA VAL A 14 8.97 15.89 -0.54
C VAL A 14 9.57 14.70 0.20
N ALA A 15 10.42 14.96 1.19
CA ALA A 15 10.96 13.92 2.07
C ALA A 15 9.86 13.31 2.95
N LEU A 16 9.00 14.15 3.54
CA LEU A 16 7.86 13.69 4.34
C LEU A 16 6.90 12.81 3.53
N ARG A 17 6.58 13.22 2.30
CA ARG A 17 5.73 12.44 1.40
C ARG A 17 6.34 11.08 1.04
N ARG A 18 7.66 11.01 0.85
CA ARG A 18 8.37 9.74 0.63
C ARG A 18 8.34 8.85 1.85
N PHE A 19 8.53 9.42 3.04
CA PHE A 19 8.42 8.68 4.30
C PHE A 19 7.02 8.09 4.47
N LYS A 20 5.97 8.90 4.27
CA LYS A 20 4.58 8.43 4.31
C LYS A 20 4.32 7.28 3.34
N ARG A 21 4.78 7.40 2.08
CA ARG A 21 4.69 6.31 1.09
C ARG A 21 5.46 5.06 1.51
N ALA A 22 6.62 5.19 2.16
CA ALA A 22 7.39 4.05 2.64
C ALA A 22 6.68 3.33 3.80
N VAL A 23 6.07 4.07 4.73
CA VAL A 23 5.22 3.52 5.80
C VAL A 23 3.99 2.82 5.21
N GLU A 24 3.33 3.42 4.23
CA GLU A 24 2.19 2.80 3.55
C GLU A 24 2.59 1.53 2.77
N LYS A 25 3.74 1.56 2.07
CA LYS A 25 4.26 0.42 1.31
C LYS A 25 4.61 -0.77 2.20
N THR A 26 5.16 -0.51 3.38
CA THR A 26 5.48 -1.57 4.35
C THR A 26 4.23 -2.19 4.97
N GLY A 27 3.06 -1.56 4.85
CA GLY A 27 1.81 -2.13 5.36
C GLY A 27 1.70 -2.15 6.89
N LEU A 28 2.55 -1.41 7.60
CA LEU A 28 2.63 -1.42 9.07
C LEU A 28 1.26 -1.11 9.72
N LEU A 29 0.55 -0.10 9.21
CA LEU A 29 -0.78 0.27 9.71
C LEU A 29 -1.84 -0.81 9.41
N THR A 30 -1.71 -1.53 8.30
CA THR A 30 -2.64 -2.61 7.95
C THR A 30 -2.42 -3.84 8.81
N GLU A 31 -1.15 -4.14 9.17
CA GLU A 31 -0.84 -5.20 10.11
C GLU A 31 -1.31 -4.87 11.52
N LEU A 32 -1.13 -3.63 11.97
CA LEU A 32 -1.54 -3.20 13.29
C LEU A 32 -3.05 -3.38 13.48
N ARG A 33 -3.86 -2.91 12.52
CA ARG A 33 -5.32 -3.14 12.51
C ARG A 33 -5.72 -4.60 12.46
N ALA A 34 -4.95 -5.44 11.76
CA ALA A 34 -5.23 -6.88 11.70
C ALA A 34 -4.92 -7.61 13.01
N ARG A 35 -4.06 -7.03 13.87
CA ARG A 35 -3.67 -7.59 15.16
C ARG A 35 -4.51 -7.07 16.34
N GLU A 36 -5.32 -6.04 16.14
CA GLU A 36 -6.19 -5.45 17.18
C GLU A 36 -7.21 -6.46 17.74
N PHE A 37 -7.64 -7.43 16.94
CA PHE A 37 -8.61 -8.44 17.33
C PHE A 37 -8.23 -9.82 16.77
N TYR A 38 -8.65 -10.87 17.48
CA TYR A 38 -8.50 -12.22 16.96
C TYR A 38 -9.37 -12.41 15.72
N GLU A 39 -8.74 -12.82 14.63
CA GLU A 39 -9.45 -13.25 13.43
C GLU A 39 -9.39 -14.77 13.31
N LYS A 40 -10.55 -15.39 13.13
CA LYS A 40 -10.63 -16.83 12.83
C LYS A 40 -9.85 -17.14 11.54
N PRO A 41 -9.10 -18.27 11.46
CA PRO A 41 -8.32 -18.63 10.28
C PRO A 41 -9.12 -18.65 8.96
N THR A 42 -10.41 -18.97 9.03
CA THR A 42 -11.31 -18.94 7.85
C THR A 42 -11.59 -17.53 7.35
N ALA A 43 -11.72 -16.55 8.24
CA ALA A 43 -11.93 -15.15 7.89
C ALA A 43 -10.66 -14.55 7.30
N GLU A 44 -9.49 -14.89 7.86
CA GLU A 44 -8.19 -14.48 7.34
C GLU A 44 -7.99 -14.94 5.88
N ARG A 45 -8.29 -16.22 5.60
CA ARG A 45 -8.24 -16.79 4.24
C ARG A 45 -9.15 -16.05 3.27
N LYS A 46 -10.40 -15.78 3.68
CA LYS A 46 -11.37 -15.03 2.86
C LYS A 46 -10.89 -13.61 2.57
N ARG A 47 -10.34 -12.91 3.57
CA ARG A 47 -9.78 -11.56 3.41
C ARG A 47 -8.61 -11.55 2.42
N LYS A 48 -7.66 -12.49 2.56
CA LYS A 48 -6.51 -12.62 1.65
C LYS A 48 -6.96 -12.87 0.21
N MET A 49 -7.94 -13.74 0.00
CA MET A 49 -8.52 -14.01 -1.32
C MET A 49 -9.17 -12.77 -1.92
N ALA A 50 -10.04 -12.08 -1.18
CA ALA A 50 -10.69 -10.85 -1.62
C ALA A 50 -9.67 -9.75 -1.97
N ALA A 51 -8.60 -9.60 -1.18
CA ALA A 51 -7.53 -8.66 -1.46
C ALA A 51 -6.75 -9.02 -2.74
N ALA A 52 -6.49 -10.30 -2.98
CA ALA A 52 -5.84 -10.77 -4.21
C ALA A 52 -6.69 -10.50 -5.45
N VAL A 53 -7.98 -10.81 -5.39
CA VAL A 53 -8.96 -10.54 -6.45
C VAL A 53 -9.03 -9.03 -6.75
N LYS A 54 -9.13 -8.19 -5.72
CA LYS A 54 -9.12 -6.73 -5.88
C LYS A 54 -7.83 -6.21 -6.54
N ARG A 55 -6.66 -6.75 -6.16
CA ARG A 55 -5.38 -6.41 -6.82
C ARG A 55 -5.37 -6.82 -8.29
N HIS A 56 -5.89 -8.00 -8.60
CA HIS A 56 -5.99 -8.51 -9.98
C HIS A 56 -6.85 -7.59 -10.86
N PHE A 57 -8.04 -7.24 -10.39
CA PHE A 57 -8.93 -6.32 -11.12
C PHE A 57 -8.31 -4.93 -11.31
N LYS A 58 -7.61 -4.41 -10.29
CA LYS A 58 -6.89 -3.13 -10.41
C LYS A 58 -5.81 -3.18 -11.50
N ARG A 59 -5.07 -4.30 -11.60
CA ARG A 59 -4.05 -4.52 -12.64
C ARG A 59 -4.68 -4.56 -14.03
N LEU A 60 -5.73 -5.36 -14.21
CA LEU A 60 -6.44 -5.47 -15.49
C LEU A 60 -6.99 -4.12 -15.93
N ARG A 61 -7.63 -3.36 -15.02
CA ARG A 61 -8.13 -2.02 -15.32
C ARG A 61 -7.04 -1.08 -15.83
N GLY A 62 -5.81 -1.19 -15.29
CA GLY A 62 -4.68 -0.40 -15.78
C GLY A 62 -4.23 -0.78 -17.21
N GLN A 63 -4.44 -2.02 -17.63
CA GLN A 63 -4.09 -2.51 -18.97
C GLN A 63 -5.18 -2.20 -20.01
N THR A 64 -6.45 -2.19 -19.60
CA THR A 64 -7.59 -1.98 -20.51
C THR A 64 -7.92 -0.52 -20.78
N LEU A 65 -7.37 0.41 -19.98
CA LEU A 65 -7.62 1.83 -20.20
C LEU A 65 -6.73 2.34 -21.35
N PRO A 66 -7.29 3.13 -22.28
CA PRO A 66 -6.48 3.76 -23.32
C PRO A 66 -5.42 4.64 -22.66
N PRO A 67 -4.21 4.73 -23.24
CA PRO A 67 -3.20 5.64 -22.74
C PRO A 67 -3.80 7.05 -22.67
N LYS A 68 -3.49 7.79 -21.60
CA LYS A 68 -3.78 9.22 -21.57
C LYS A 68 -2.99 9.86 -22.69
N LEU A 69 -3.67 10.11 -23.81
CA LEU A 69 -3.37 11.27 -24.65
C LEU A 69 -3.55 12.47 -23.71
N TYR A 70 -2.65 13.47 -23.77
CA TYR A 70 -2.53 14.64 -22.87
C TYR A 70 -2.01 14.39 -21.44
#